data_AF-A0ABD1QDJ3-F1
#
_entry.id   AF-A0ABD1QDJ3-F1
#
_cell.length_a   1.000
_cell.length_b   1.000
_cell.length_c   1.000
_cell.angle_alpha   90.00
_cell.angle_beta   90.00
_cell.angle_gamma   90.00
#
_symmetry.space_group_name_H-M   'P 1'
#
loop_
_entity.id
_entity.type
_entity.pdbx_description
1 polymer ?
#
loop_
_entity_poly.entity_id
_entity_poly.type
_entity_poly.pdbx_seq_one_letter_code
_entity_poly.pdbx_strand_id
1 'polypeptide(L)'
;MIVLTVEKIDFVLEEDLPEQPTETESKAKRDSYDKWIAVDKLACCYILALMSNVLQQKHVSLETSYDIMKILKDMFTHQSRRAQFEVIHMLQNMRMKPGTLVKDHMLTMIGHFNVAENLGATIDQDTQVDMPKGGGGKKKKRTSKKQEGNKTKADGKPEGKCFKCGQKGHWKKDCPDALAKKEQGDDDSGEQKTQ
;
A
#
# COMPACT_ATOMS: atom_id res chain seq x y z
N MET A 1 9.95 26.35 -3.54
CA MET A 1 11.28 26.00 -4.06
C MET A 1 11.81 27.10 -4.98
N ILE A 2 11.38 27.23 -6.24
CA ILE A 2 11.91 28.24 -7.20
C ILE A 2 12.14 29.64 -6.58
N VAL A 3 11.15 30.22 -5.90
CA VAL A 3 11.27 31.53 -5.22
C VAL A 3 12.39 31.54 -4.17
N LEU A 4 12.51 30.48 -3.35
CA LEU A 4 13.52 30.34 -2.31
C LEU A 4 14.94 30.25 -2.91
N THR A 5 15.09 29.54 -4.02
CA THR A 5 16.36 29.41 -4.77
C THR A 5 16.75 30.72 -5.45
N VAL A 6 15.78 31.51 -5.95
CA VAL A 6 16.02 32.85 -6.49
C VAL A 6 16.50 33.82 -5.40
N GLU A 7 15.93 33.74 -4.20
CA GLU A 7 16.34 34.54 -3.04
C GLU A 7 17.55 33.96 -2.27
N LYS A 8 17.98 32.74 -2.58
CA LYS A 8 19.09 32.00 -1.92
C LYS A 8 18.84 31.74 -0.43
N ILE A 9 17.60 31.40 -0.11
CA ILE A 9 17.11 31.07 1.25
C ILE A 9 16.66 29.60 1.37
N ASP A 10 16.95 28.78 0.37
CA ASP A 10 16.61 27.35 0.32
C ASP A 10 17.52 26.46 1.19
N PHE A 11 18.69 26.95 1.63
CA PHE A 11 19.57 26.24 2.57
C PHE A 11 18.87 25.83 3.87
N VAL A 12 17.89 26.62 4.33
CA VAL A 12 17.07 26.35 5.53
C VAL A 12 16.21 25.07 5.39
N LEU A 13 16.05 24.55 4.17
CA LEU A 13 15.33 23.30 3.91
C LEU A 13 16.23 22.05 3.90
N GLU A 14 17.55 22.22 4.04
CA GLU A 14 18.56 21.16 3.95
C GLU A 14 19.56 21.16 5.12
N GLU A 15 19.86 22.32 5.72
CA GLU A 15 20.62 22.43 6.97
C GLU A 15 19.78 22.08 8.19
N ASP A 16 20.39 21.41 9.18
CA ASP A 16 19.76 21.16 10.49
C ASP A 16 19.55 22.48 11.25
N LEU A 17 18.47 22.54 12.05
CA LEU A 17 18.13 23.69 12.91
C LEU A 17 19.33 24.04 13.83
N PRO A 18 19.89 25.26 13.78
CA PRO A 18 21.05 25.62 14.59
C PRO A 18 20.74 25.56 16.09
N GLU A 19 21.73 25.13 16.87
CA GLU A 19 21.62 25.05 18.33
C GLU A 19 21.27 26.41 18.94
N GLN A 20 20.34 26.42 19.92
CA GLN A 20 19.96 27.64 20.62
C GLN A 20 21.14 28.18 21.45
N PRO A 21 21.56 29.44 21.25
CA PRO A 21 22.67 30.01 22.01
C PRO A 21 22.35 30.10 23.50
N THR A 22 23.22 29.52 24.33
CA THR A 22 23.17 29.69 25.79
C THR A 22 23.61 31.10 26.20
N GLU A 23 23.23 31.55 27.40
CA GLU A 23 23.48 32.93 27.85
C GLU A 23 24.97 33.34 27.86
N THR A 24 25.87 32.35 28.03
CA THR A 24 27.33 32.50 28.03
C THR A 24 27.94 32.64 26.63
N GLU A 25 27.18 32.43 25.56
CA GLU A 25 27.71 32.45 24.19
C GLU A 25 28.02 33.85 23.68
N SER A 26 29.04 33.95 22.83
CA SER A 26 29.43 35.20 22.18
C SER A 26 28.26 35.85 21.43
N LYS A 27 28.19 37.19 21.43
CA LYS A 27 27.12 37.92 20.75
C LYS A 27 27.01 37.53 19.26
N ALA A 28 28.13 37.33 18.57
CA ALA A 28 28.17 36.95 17.17
C ALA A 28 27.44 35.62 16.84
N LYS A 29 27.39 34.67 17.79
CA LYS A 29 26.58 33.44 17.62
C LYS A 29 25.08 33.73 17.72
N ARG A 30 24.66 34.56 18.69
CA ARG A 30 23.26 35.03 18.82
C ARG A 30 22.81 35.81 17.58
N ASP A 31 23.61 36.79 17.16
CA ASP A 31 23.36 37.58 15.94
C ASP A 31 23.24 36.67 14.68
N SER A 32 23.92 35.52 14.66
CA SER A 32 23.83 34.53 13.56
C SER A 32 22.59 33.64 13.64
N TYR A 33 22.24 33.16 14.84
CA TYR A 33 21.03 32.37 15.09
C TYR A 33 19.75 33.18 14.80
N ASP A 34 19.68 34.42 15.29
CA ASP A 34 18.53 35.31 15.06
C ASP A 34 18.35 35.61 13.56
N LYS A 35 19.46 35.74 12.82
CA LYS A 35 19.45 35.89 11.36
C LYS A 35 18.92 34.63 10.66
N TRP A 36 19.34 33.42 11.08
CA TRP A 36 18.81 32.17 10.52
C TRP A 36 17.30 32.05 10.75
N ILE A 37 16.83 32.34 11.97
CA ILE A 37 15.41 32.31 12.34
C ILE A 37 14.59 33.36 11.56
N ALA A 38 15.17 34.52 11.22
CA ALA A 38 14.51 35.49 10.35
C ALA A 38 14.34 34.98 8.91
N VAL A 39 15.32 34.23 8.39
CA VAL A 39 15.26 33.61 7.05
C VAL A 39 14.28 32.43 7.03
N ASP A 40 14.24 31.59 8.06
CA ASP A 40 13.26 30.50 8.17
C ASP A 40 11.82 31.03 8.17
N LYS A 41 11.53 32.10 8.92
CA LYS A 41 10.21 32.74 8.92
C LYS A 41 9.83 33.26 7.54
N LEU A 42 10.77 33.80 6.77
CA LEU A 42 10.56 34.22 5.40
C LEU A 42 10.29 33.02 4.46
N ALA A 43 11.06 31.93 4.60
CA ALA A 43 10.83 30.69 3.86
C ALA A 43 9.47 30.06 4.19
N CYS A 44 9.06 30.04 5.46
CA CYS A 44 7.72 29.68 5.92
C CYS A 44 6.64 30.51 5.19
N CYS A 45 6.75 31.84 5.21
CA CYS A 45 5.80 32.72 4.53
C CYS A 45 5.70 32.42 3.03
N TYR A 46 6.82 32.23 2.33
CA TYR A 46 6.81 31.90 0.90
C TYR A 46 6.26 30.51 0.59
N ILE A 47 6.59 29.49 1.40
CA ILE A 47 6.05 28.15 1.22
C ILE A 47 4.53 28.20 1.40
N LEU A 48 4.04 28.80 2.50
CA LEU A 48 2.61 28.95 2.81
C LEU A 48 1.87 29.77 1.73
N ALA A 49 2.44 30.86 1.24
CA ALA A 49 1.84 31.70 0.19
C ALA A 49 1.73 30.98 -1.16
N LEU A 50 2.61 30.02 -1.46
CA LEU A 50 2.54 29.16 -2.65
C LEU A 50 1.58 27.96 -2.48
N MET A 51 0.99 27.76 -1.30
CA MET A 51 -0.01 26.72 -1.06
C MET A 51 -1.42 27.20 -1.39
N SER A 52 -2.31 26.27 -1.73
CA SER A 52 -3.76 26.54 -1.69
C SER A 52 -4.26 26.60 -0.25
N ASN A 53 -5.29 27.42 0.00
CA ASN A 53 -5.88 27.67 1.33
C ASN A 53 -6.24 26.36 2.10
N VAL A 54 -6.65 25.32 1.37
CA VAL A 54 -7.02 23.99 1.93
C VAL A 54 -5.82 23.24 2.51
N LEU A 55 -4.61 23.50 1.99
CA LEU A 55 -3.37 22.95 2.53
C LEU A 55 -2.79 23.86 3.63
N GLN A 56 -2.87 25.19 3.47
CA GLN A 56 -2.48 26.15 4.51
C GLN A 56 -3.17 25.84 5.84
N GLN A 57 -4.49 25.61 5.83
CA GLN A 57 -5.28 25.29 7.03
C GLN A 57 -4.78 24.06 7.81
N LYS A 58 -4.02 23.15 7.19
CA LYS A 58 -3.45 21.97 7.86
C LYS A 58 -2.06 22.21 8.42
N HIS A 59 -1.32 23.19 7.89
CA HIS A 59 0.13 23.36 8.08
C HIS A 59 0.51 24.70 8.73
N VAL A 60 -0.43 25.63 8.91
CA VAL A 60 -0.22 26.95 9.55
C VAL A 60 0.29 26.87 11.00
N SER A 61 0.16 25.71 11.66
CA SER A 61 0.64 25.47 13.03
C SER A 61 2.00 24.75 13.10
N LEU A 62 2.81 24.78 12.03
CA LEU A 62 4.16 24.22 11.99
C LEU A 62 5.19 25.32 12.23
N GLU A 63 6.25 25.01 12.98
CA GLU A 63 7.17 26.01 13.53
C GLU A 63 8.36 26.33 12.61
N THR A 64 8.69 25.45 11.65
CA THR A 64 9.84 25.62 10.73
C THR A 64 9.46 25.39 9.26
N SER A 65 10.23 26.01 8.35
CA SER A 65 10.04 25.85 6.91
C SER A 65 10.42 24.43 6.43
N TYR A 66 11.39 23.81 7.11
CA TYR A 66 11.77 22.42 6.95
C TYR A 66 10.59 21.47 7.22
N ASP A 67 9.86 21.62 8.33
CA ASP A 67 8.74 20.73 8.68
C ASP A 67 7.57 20.85 7.69
N ILE A 68 7.23 22.07 7.28
CA ILE A 68 6.22 22.32 6.24
C ILE A 68 6.64 21.63 4.93
N MET A 69 7.89 21.80 4.52
CA MET A 69 8.43 21.18 3.30
C MET A 69 8.48 19.65 3.39
N LYS A 70 8.84 19.09 4.55
CA LYS A 70 8.93 17.64 4.81
C LYS A 70 7.55 16.97 4.73
N ILE A 71 6.54 17.56 5.37
CA ILE A 71 5.16 17.06 5.31
C ILE A 71 4.59 17.19 3.90
N LEU A 72 4.98 18.23 3.13
CA LEU A 72 4.60 18.35 1.73
C LEU A 72 5.25 17.29 0.83
N LYS A 73 6.56 17.03 1.00
CA LYS A 73 7.27 15.95 0.30
C LYS A 73 6.61 14.59 0.57
N ASP A 74 6.28 14.29 1.83
CA ASP A 74 5.55 13.06 2.21
C ASP A 74 4.16 12.98 1.56
N MET A 75 3.31 14.00 1.74
CA MET A 75 1.95 13.98 1.18
C MET A 75 1.94 13.86 -0.34
N PHE A 76 2.77 14.62 -1.07
CA PHE A 76 2.74 14.58 -2.54
C PHE A 76 3.35 13.30 -3.11
N THR A 77 4.41 12.74 -2.53
CA THR A 77 4.94 11.43 -2.96
C THR A 77 3.95 10.30 -2.68
N HIS A 78 3.29 10.32 -1.53
CA HIS A 78 2.23 9.36 -1.16
C HIS A 78 1.00 9.48 -2.06
N GLN A 79 0.57 10.69 -2.43
CA GLN A 79 -0.52 10.89 -3.40
C GLN A 79 -0.13 10.45 -4.81
N SER A 80 1.11 10.73 -5.25
CA SER A 80 1.63 10.23 -6.54
C SER A 80 1.59 8.70 -6.60
N ARG A 81 2.11 8.03 -5.56
CA ARG A 81 2.10 6.56 -5.47
C ARG A 81 0.69 5.97 -5.44
N ARG A 82 -0.29 6.67 -4.82
CA ARG A 82 -1.71 6.28 -4.85
C ARG A 82 -2.30 6.41 -6.26
N ALA A 83 -2.08 7.53 -6.93
CA ALA A 83 -2.60 7.75 -8.28
C ALA A 83 -2.01 6.73 -9.29
N GLN A 84 -0.70 6.47 -9.22
CA GLN A 84 -0.04 5.41 -9.98
C GLN A 84 -0.69 4.04 -9.72
N PHE A 85 -0.87 3.68 -8.44
CA PHE A 85 -1.48 2.40 -8.05
C PHE A 85 -2.94 2.26 -8.53
N GLU A 86 -3.76 3.30 -8.37
CA GLU A 86 -5.16 3.29 -8.82
C GLU A 86 -5.28 3.10 -10.34
N VAL A 87 -4.40 3.75 -11.12
CA VAL A 87 -4.39 3.61 -12.58
C VAL A 87 -3.87 2.24 -13.03
N ILE A 88 -2.81 1.72 -12.41
CA ILE A 88 -2.35 0.33 -12.66
C ILE A 88 -3.46 -0.67 -12.32
N HIS A 89 -4.13 -0.51 -11.18
CA HIS A 89 -5.24 -1.36 -10.76
C HIS A 89 -6.44 -1.26 -11.72
N MET A 90 -6.75 -0.08 -12.26
CA MET A 90 -7.80 0.10 -13.27
C MET A 90 -7.44 -0.53 -14.62
N LEU A 91 -6.18 -0.43 -15.06
CA LEU A 91 -5.68 -1.11 -16.26
C LEU A 91 -5.73 -2.65 -16.12
N GLN A 92 -5.24 -3.19 -14.99
CA GLN A 92 -5.22 -4.63 -14.71
C GLN A 92 -6.63 -5.25 -14.61
N ASN A 93 -7.62 -4.49 -14.13
CA ASN A 93 -9.00 -4.98 -13.96
C ASN A 93 -9.97 -4.57 -15.07
N MET A 94 -9.53 -3.79 -16.07
CA MET A 94 -10.41 -3.34 -17.15
C MET A 94 -10.88 -4.51 -18.00
N ARG A 95 -12.18 -4.51 -18.34
CA ARG A 95 -12.81 -5.51 -19.21
C ARG A 95 -13.83 -4.83 -20.11
N MET A 96 -13.83 -5.19 -21.39
CA MET A 96 -14.85 -4.74 -22.34
C MET A 96 -16.24 -5.20 -21.89
N LYS A 97 -17.20 -4.27 -21.80
CA LYS A 97 -18.59 -4.61 -21.45
C LYS A 97 -19.31 -5.19 -22.68
N PRO A 98 -20.26 -6.14 -22.52
CA PRO A 98 -21.09 -6.60 -23.63
C PRO A 98 -21.77 -5.45 -24.37
N GLY A 99 -21.76 -5.48 -25.70
CA GLY A 99 -22.33 -4.43 -26.55
C GLY A 99 -21.44 -3.19 -26.78
N THR A 100 -20.30 -3.06 -26.09
CA THR A 100 -19.32 -1.99 -26.41
C THR A 100 -18.60 -2.31 -27.71
N LEU A 101 -18.37 -1.31 -28.58
CA LEU A 101 -17.48 -1.48 -29.72
C LEU A 101 -16.02 -1.59 -29.26
N VAL A 102 -15.26 -2.48 -29.90
CA VAL A 102 -13.83 -2.69 -29.62
C VAL A 102 -13.04 -1.40 -29.78
N LYS A 103 -13.38 -0.56 -30.77
CA LYS A 103 -12.78 0.77 -31.00
C LYS A 103 -12.89 1.66 -29.76
N ASP A 104 -14.08 1.76 -29.16
CA ASP A 104 -14.35 2.68 -28.06
C ASP A 104 -13.71 2.16 -26.76
N HIS A 105 -13.66 0.83 -26.59
CA HIS A 105 -12.90 0.21 -25.52
C HIS A 105 -11.39 0.46 -25.68
N MET A 106 -10.82 0.32 -26.89
CA MET A 106 -9.41 0.63 -27.15
C MET A 106 -9.08 2.10 -26.89
N LEU A 107 -9.93 3.04 -27.32
CA LEU A 107 -9.77 4.46 -26.99
C LEU A 107 -9.80 4.71 -25.47
N THR A 108 -10.62 3.98 -24.73
CA THR A 108 -10.65 4.03 -23.26
C THR A 108 -9.36 3.48 -22.65
N MET A 109 -8.87 2.32 -23.13
CA MET A 109 -7.58 1.75 -22.72
C MET A 109 -6.43 2.73 -22.97
N ILE A 110 -6.35 3.31 -24.17
CA ILE A 110 -5.32 4.31 -24.55
C ILE A 110 -5.40 5.53 -23.62
N GLY A 111 -6.60 6.03 -23.31
CA GLY A 111 -6.77 7.11 -22.33
C GLY A 111 -6.17 6.77 -20.96
N HIS A 112 -6.37 5.54 -20.47
CA HIS A 112 -5.77 5.10 -19.20
C HIS A 112 -4.25 4.85 -19.29
N PHE A 113 -3.73 4.37 -20.43
CA PHE A 113 -2.27 4.26 -20.64
C PHE A 113 -1.60 5.64 -20.66
N ASN A 114 -2.16 6.61 -21.39
CA ASN A 114 -1.65 7.98 -21.41
C ASN A 114 -1.64 8.61 -19.99
N VAL A 115 -2.64 8.31 -19.15
CA VAL A 115 -2.66 8.75 -17.74
C VAL A 115 -1.60 8.00 -16.90
N ALA A 116 -1.37 6.71 -17.15
CA ALA A 116 -0.31 5.95 -16.50
C ALA A 116 1.08 6.51 -16.81
N GLU A 117 1.36 6.79 -18.09
CA GLU A 117 2.61 7.42 -18.56
C GLU A 117 2.83 8.80 -17.94
N ASN A 118 1.82 9.67 -17.96
CA ASN A 118 1.88 11.00 -17.33
C ASN A 118 2.09 10.97 -15.81
N LEU A 119 1.73 9.87 -15.14
CA LEU A 119 1.99 9.64 -13.72
C LEU A 119 3.30 8.88 -13.46
N GLY A 120 4.03 8.45 -14.48
CA GLY A 120 5.21 7.60 -14.35
C GLY A 120 4.93 6.21 -13.77
N ALA A 121 3.73 5.67 -14.00
CA ALA A 121 3.25 4.43 -13.42
C ALA A 121 3.77 3.19 -14.19
N THR A 122 4.79 2.53 -13.65
CA THR A 122 5.37 1.30 -14.23
C THR A 122 4.58 0.05 -13.85
N ILE A 123 4.18 -0.75 -14.84
CA ILE A 123 3.57 -2.08 -14.62
C ILE A 123 4.70 -3.13 -14.55
N ASP A 124 5.18 -3.41 -13.35
CA ASP A 124 6.20 -4.44 -13.10
C ASP A 124 5.58 -5.75 -12.59
N GLN A 125 6.26 -6.88 -12.82
CA GLN A 125 5.75 -8.22 -12.45
C GLN A 125 5.62 -8.39 -10.93
N ASP A 126 6.50 -7.77 -10.14
CA ASP A 126 6.47 -7.80 -8.68
C ASP A 126 5.58 -6.70 -8.05
N THR A 127 4.45 -6.37 -8.69
CA THR A 127 3.39 -5.52 -8.09
C THR A 127 2.63 -6.28 -6.98
N GLN A 128 3.34 -6.74 -5.95
CA GLN A 128 2.73 -7.31 -4.76
C GLN A 128 2.06 -6.20 -3.94
N VAL A 129 0.75 -6.36 -3.71
CA VAL A 129 -0.13 -5.36 -3.11
C VAL A 129 0.08 -5.18 -1.60
N ASP A 130 1.15 -4.49 -1.22
CA ASP A 130 1.32 -3.99 0.16
C ASP A 130 0.37 -2.80 0.41
N MET A 131 -0.89 -3.13 0.70
CA MET A 131 -1.94 -2.14 0.96
C MET A 131 -1.65 -1.35 2.24
N PRO A 132 -1.64 0.01 2.20
CA PRO A 132 -1.60 0.81 3.42
C PRO A 132 -2.89 0.55 4.23
N LYS A 133 -2.75 -0.19 5.33
CA LYS A 133 -3.88 -0.66 6.15
C LYS A 133 -4.64 0.50 6.77
N GLY A 134 -5.82 0.80 6.20
CA GLY A 134 -6.75 1.80 6.72
C GLY A 134 -7.12 1.54 8.18
N GLY A 135 -7.11 2.59 9.00
CA GLY A 135 -7.19 2.48 10.46
C GLY A 135 -8.51 1.90 10.96
N GLY A 136 -8.47 0.66 11.46
CA GLY A 136 -9.61 0.01 12.13
C GLY A 136 -9.96 0.67 13.47
N GLY A 137 -11.26 0.89 13.70
CA GLY A 137 -11.78 1.58 14.90
C GLY A 137 -11.51 0.85 16.22
N LYS A 138 -11.27 1.63 17.28
CA LYS A 138 -10.96 1.14 18.64
C LYS A 138 -12.09 0.26 19.23
N LYS A 139 -11.79 -1.01 19.55
CA LYS A 139 -12.50 -1.78 20.59
C LYS A 139 -11.51 -2.25 21.66
N LYS A 140 -11.84 -2.05 22.95
CA LYS A 140 -10.91 -2.23 24.08
C LYS A 140 -10.81 -3.70 24.54
N LYS A 141 -9.64 -4.30 24.27
CA LYS A 141 -8.80 -5.11 25.19
C LYS A 141 -9.48 -5.77 26.42
N ARG A 142 -9.51 -7.11 26.42
CA ARG A 142 -9.30 -8.02 27.58
C ARG A 142 -8.49 -9.22 27.03
N THR A 143 -7.20 -9.42 27.38
CA THR A 143 -6.67 -10.19 28.53
C THR A 143 -7.17 -11.65 28.57
N SER A 144 -6.36 -12.71 28.56
CA SER A 144 -5.00 -12.87 29.14
C SER A 144 -4.12 -14.00 28.55
N LYS A 145 -2.79 -13.79 28.65
CA LYS A 145 -1.68 -14.75 28.97
C LYS A 145 -1.47 -16.06 28.17
N LYS A 146 -0.24 -16.24 27.67
CA LYS A 146 0.38 -17.45 27.07
C LYS A 146 0.41 -18.65 28.04
N GLN A 147 0.15 -19.86 27.53
CA GLN A 147 0.90 -21.08 27.89
C GLN A 147 0.83 -22.17 26.80
N GLU A 148 1.51 -23.28 27.00
CA GLU A 148 2.13 -24.10 25.94
C GLU A 148 2.08 -25.59 26.34
N GLY A 149 1.53 -26.49 25.50
CA GLY A 149 1.54 -27.93 25.78
C GLY A 149 0.41 -28.79 25.17
N ASN A 150 0.82 -29.77 24.35
CA ASN A 150 0.29 -31.14 24.20
C ASN A 150 -1.23 -31.48 24.25
N LYS A 151 -1.74 -32.04 23.14
CA LYS A 151 -2.82 -33.04 22.97
C LYS A 151 -3.89 -33.23 24.07
N THR A 152 -5.16 -33.04 23.69
CA THR A 152 -6.14 -34.16 23.61
C THR A 152 -7.29 -33.85 22.63
N LYS A 153 -8.15 -34.85 22.38
CA LYS A 153 -9.24 -34.82 21.39
C LYS A 153 -10.46 -34.04 21.90
N ALA A 154 -11.24 -33.50 20.96
CA ALA A 154 -12.67 -33.24 21.12
C ALA A 154 -13.39 -33.65 19.82
N ASP A 155 -14.46 -34.43 19.91
CA ASP A 155 -14.97 -35.23 18.81
C ASP A 155 -15.90 -34.46 17.84
N GLY A 156 -15.29 -33.80 16.86
CA GLY A 156 -15.99 -33.20 15.71
C GLY A 156 -16.31 -34.23 14.62
N LYS A 157 -17.42 -34.98 14.78
CA LYS A 157 -17.97 -35.86 13.73
C LYS A 157 -18.22 -35.03 12.44
N PRO A 158 -17.65 -35.39 11.28
CA PRO A 158 -17.79 -34.59 10.07
C PRO A 158 -19.19 -34.74 9.45
N GLU A 159 -20.01 -33.69 9.59
CA GLU A 159 -21.33 -33.60 8.97
C GLU A 159 -21.24 -33.25 7.48
N GLY A 160 -20.83 -34.24 6.69
CA GLY A 160 -20.71 -34.11 5.24
C GLY A 160 -20.58 -35.46 4.53
N LYS A 161 -20.77 -35.44 3.20
CA LYS A 161 -20.29 -36.49 2.31
C LYS A 161 -18.84 -36.22 1.94
N CYS A 162 -18.00 -37.23 1.91
CA CYS A 162 -16.61 -37.13 1.50
C CYS A 162 -16.51 -36.73 0.01
N PHE A 163 -15.80 -35.65 -0.29
CA PHE A 163 -15.56 -35.12 -1.64
C PHE A 163 -14.64 -36.01 -2.53
N LYS A 164 -14.49 -37.30 -2.22
CA LYS A 164 -13.74 -38.28 -3.04
C LYS A 164 -14.56 -39.55 -3.34
N CYS A 165 -15.41 -40.01 -2.42
CA CYS A 165 -16.24 -41.22 -2.62
C CYS A 165 -17.71 -41.08 -2.20
N GLY A 166 -18.16 -39.92 -1.73
CA GLY A 166 -19.56 -39.67 -1.36
C GLY A 166 -20.03 -40.28 -0.03
N GLN A 167 -19.26 -41.20 0.56
CA GLN A 167 -19.48 -41.77 1.89
C GLN A 167 -19.47 -40.69 2.98
N LYS A 168 -20.28 -40.83 4.04
CA LYS A 168 -20.29 -39.90 5.18
C LYS A 168 -19.28 -40.32 6.26
N GLY A 169 -18.94 -39.42 7.18
CA GLY A 169 -18.20 -39.75 8.40
C GLY A 169 -16.68 -39.58 8.35
N HIS A 170 -16.11 -39.14 7.22
CA HIS A 170 -14.69 -38.78 7.08
C HIS A 170 -14.50 -37.60 6.12
N TRP A 171 -13.41 -36.83 6.25
CA TRP A 171 -13.03 -35.79 5.29
C TRP A 171 -12.24 -36.38 4.11
N LYS A 172 -12.07 -35.61 3.03
CA LYS A 172 -11.31 -36.02 1.83
C LYS A 172 -9.87 -36.50 2.10
N LYS A 173 -9.25 -36.06 3.21
CA LYS A 173 -7.91 -36.49 3.62
C LYS A 173 -7.89 -37.89 4.28
N ASP A 174 -8.99 -38.27 4.92
CA ASP A 174 -9.11 -39.47 5.77
C ASP A 174 -9.93 -40.56 5.05
N CYS A 175 -9.89 -40.56 3.72
CA CYS A 175 -10.73 -41.38 2.86
C CYS A 175 -10.12 -42.78 2.64
N PRO A 176 -10.78 -43.89 3.04
CA PRO A 176 -10.22 -45.23 2.94
C PRO A 176 -9.96 -45.65 1.47
N ASP A 177 -10.77 -45.17 0.53
CA ASP A 177 -10.59 -45.36 -0.91
C ASP A 177 -9.34 -44.63 -1.47
N ALA A 178 -8.48 -44.06 -0.63
CA ALA A 178 -7.15 -43.58 -1.02
C ALA A 178 -6.11 -44.72 -1.13
N LEU A 179 -6.35 -45.87 -0.48
CA LEU A 179 -5.36 -46.97 -0.41
C LEU A 179 -5.82 -48.27 -1.09
N ALA A 180 -7.12 -48.45 -1.33
CA ALA A 180 -7.70 -49.67 -1.89
C ALA A 180 -7.71 -49.74 -3.44
N LYS A 181 -6.58 -49.44 -4.09
CA LYS A 181 -6.34 -49.77 -5.53
C LYS A 181 -4.92 -50.27 -5.78
N LYS A 182 -4.64 -51.45 -5.22
CA LYS A 182 -3.71 -52.45 -5.74
C LYS A 182 -4.35 -53.83 -5.59
N GLU A 183 -3.91 -54.76 -6.43
CA GLU A 183 -4.34 -56.17 -6.52
C GLU A 183 -5.79 -56.41 -6.98
N GLN A 184 -5.95 -57.45 -7.84
CA GLN A 184 -7.19 -57.99 -8.44
C GLN A 184 -7.83 -57.12 -9.54
N GLY A 185 -8.03 -57.63 -10.77
CA GLY A 185 -7.63 -58.93 -11.35
C GLY A 185 -8.36 -59.16 -12.69
N ASP A 186 -7.74 -59.90 -13.62
CA ASP A 186 -8.29 -60.20 -14.96
C ASP A 186 -9.32 -61.36 -14.95
N ASP A 187 -9.76 -61.80 -16.16
CA ASP A 187 -10.94 -62.63 -16.50
C ASP A 187 -12.29 -61.89 -16.35
N ASP A 188 -13.28 -61.94 -17.25
CA ASP A 188 -13.48 -62.45 -18.63
C ASP A 188 -14.83 -61.81 -19.15
N SER A 189 -15.25 -61.67 -20.41
CA SER A 189 -14.85 -62.14 -21.77
C SER A 189 -15.24 -61.10 -22.86
N GLY A 190 -14.99 -61.40 -24.15
CA GLY A 190 -16.04 -61.18 -25.18
C GLY A 190 -15.73 -60.34 -26.44
N GLU A 191 -15.12 -61.01 -27.44
CA GLU A 191 -15.30 -60.84 -28.91
C GLU A 191 -15.08 -59.50 -29.66
N GLN A 192 -14.50 -59.66 -30.86
CA GLN A 192 -14.11 -58.61 -31.79
C GLN A 192 -15.27 -58.17 -32.72
N LYS A 193 -15.20 -56.94 -33.23
CA LYS A 193 -15.65 -56.65 -34.61
C LYS A 193 -14.62 -55.81 -35.35
N THR A 194 -14.05 -56.39 -36.40
CA THR A 194 -13.37 -55.69 -37.49
C THR A 194 -13.94 -56.18 -38.81
N GLN A 195 -14.56 -55.25 -39.56
CA GLN A 195 -14.88 -55.34 -40.98
C GLN A 195 -15.11 -53.93 -41.50
#